data_AF-A0A819PKJ4-F1
#
_entry.id   AF-A0A819PKJ4-F1
#
_cell.length_a   1.000
_cell.length_b   1.000
_cell.length_c   1.000
_cell.angle_alpha   90.00
_cell.angle_beta   90.00
_cell.angle_gamma   90.00
#
_symmetry.space_group_name_H-M   'P 1'
#
loop_
_entity.id
_entity.type
_entity.pdbx_description
1 polymer ?
#
loop_
_entity_poly.entity_id
_entity_poly.type
_entity_poly.pdbx_seq_one_letter_code
_entity_poly.pdbx_strand_id
1 'polypeptide(L)' 'SLYGLQDALLYQPNEPDTARTIVLTPEIYQLPYEIIIIETSDNEKLHGYLIKQNNHSDQCETLIFFH' A
#
# COMPACT_ATOMS: atom_id res chain seq x y z
N SER A 1 -1.27 3.78 15.95
CA SER A 1 -1.29 4.94 15.03
C SER A 1 -0.87 4.47 13.65
N LEU A 2 -1.22 5.18 12.57
CA LEU A 2 -0.82 4.84 11.18
C LEU A 2 0.70 4.59 11.05
N TYR A 3 1.49 5.34 11.82
CA TYR A 3 2.95 5.21 11.90
C TYR A 3 3.42 3.79 12.23
N GLY A 4 2.79 3.10 13.19
CA GLY A 4 3.19 1.75 13.58
C GLY A 4 2.77 0.64 12.61
N LEU A 5 1.86 0.93 11.68
CA LEU A 5 1.43 -0.01 10.63
C LEU A 5 2.37 0.01 9.42
N GLN A 6 3.22 1.04 9.29
CA GLN A 6 4.15 1.17 8.18
C GLN A 6 5.22 0.08 8.21
N ASP A 7 5.63 -0.37 9.40
CA ASP A 7 6.60 -1.45 9.56
C ASP A 7 6.10 -2.79 9.01
N ALA A 8 4.79 -3.02 9.07
CA ALA A 8 4.18 -4.24 8.53
C ALA A 8 4.05 -4.22 7.00
N LEU A 9 4.25 -3.06 6.37
CA LEU A 9 4.28 -2.94 4.92
C LEU A 9 5.70 -3.12 4.36
N LEU A 10 6.77 -2.97 5.16
CA LEU A 10 8.16 -3.06 4.69
C LEU A 10 8.47 -4.39 4.00
N TYR A 11 9.04 -4.29 2.79
CA TYR A 11 9.55 -5.44 2.05
C TYR A 11 10.73 -6.09 2.80
N GLN A 12 10.62 -7.40 3.05
CA GLN A 12 11.67 -8.21 3.66
C GLN A 12 12.39 -9.04 2.58
N PRO A 13 13.58 -8.62 2.11
CA PRO A 13 14.28 -9.28 1.00
C PRO A 13 14.76 -10.70 1.32
N ASN A 14 14.68 -11.13 2.57
CA ASN A 14 15.13 -12.44 3.03
C ASN A 14 13.99 -13.47 3.14
N GLU A 15 12.75 -13.11 2.81
CA GLU A 15 11.65 -14.07 2.84
C GLU A 15 11.69 -15.03 1.64
N PRO A 16 11.40 -16.33 1.85
CA PRO A 16 11.43 -17.32 0.79
C PRO A 16 10.41 -17.00 -0.31
N ASP A 17 10.67 -17.39 -1.56
CA ASP A 17 9.77 -17.10 -2.71
C ASP A 17 8.33 -17.58 -2.51
N THR A 18 8.13 -18.59 -1.63
CA THR A 18 6.81 -19.09 -1.21
C THR A 18 6.01 -18.11 -0.32
N ALA A 19 6.64 -17.09 0.24
CA ALA A 19 6.00 -16.05 1.06
C ALA A 19 5.07 -15.14 0.22
N ARG A 20 5.26 -15.09 -1.10
CA ARG A 20 4.41 -14.32 -2.03
C ARG A 20 2.99 -14.86 -2.22
N THR A 21 2.65 -15.99 -1.61
CA THR A 21 1.33 -16.61 -1.79
C THR A 21 0.21 -15.84 -1.07
N ILE A 22 0.55 -14.98 -0.11
CA ILE A 22 -0.41 -14.18 0.65
C ILE A 22 -0.06 -12.70 0.46
N VAL A 23 -0.68 -12.06 -0.52
CA VAL A 23 -0.64 -10.60 -0.63
C VAL A 23 -1.54 -10.05 0.45
N LEU A 24 -0.93 -9.56 1.53
CA LEU A 24 -1.60 -8.85 2.60
C LEU A 24 -2.25 -7.58 2.01
N THR A 25 -3.58 -7.58 1.92
CA THR A 25 -4.34 -6.38 1.53
C THR A 25 -4.55 -5.49 2.75
N PRO A 26 -4.78 -4.17 2.59
CA PRO A 26 -5.08 -3.30 3.72
C PRO A 26 -6.32 -3.71 4.54
N GLU A 27 -7.16 -4.59 3.97
CA GLU A 27 -8.33 -5.16 4.62
C GLU A 27 -8.01 -5.90 5.92
N ILE A 28 -6.84 -6.56 6.01
CA ILE A 28 -6.43 -7.28 7.22
C ILE A 28 -6.25 -6.34 8.43
N TYR A 29 -6.02 -5.06 8.17
CA TYR A 29 -5.87 -4.00 9.17
C TYR A 29 -7.16 -3.21 9.39
N GLN A 30 -8.26 -3.60 8.74
CA GLN A 30 -9.56 -2.91 8.79
C GLN A 30 -9.47 -1.42 8.44
N LEU A 31 -8.53 -1.05 7.56
CA LEU A 31 -8.37 0.31 7.09
C LEU A 31 -9.27 0.55 5.87
N PRO A 32 -9.93 1.72 5.77
CA PRO A 32 -10.64 2.09 4.55
C PRO A 32 -9.62 2.36 3.43
N TYR A 33 -9.77 1.66 2.30
CA TYR A 33 -8.88 1.81 1.15
C TYR A 33 -9.67 1.83 -0.16
N GLU A 34 -9.07 2.48 -1.16
CA GLU A 34 -9.50 2.46 -2.55
C GLU A 34 -8.49 1.65 -3.37
N ILE A 35 -8.98 0.87 -4.33
CA ILE A 35 -8.12 0.26 -5.35
C ILE A 35 -7.86 1.30 -6.42
N ILE A 36 -6.59 1.53 -6.74
CA ILE A 36 -6.18 2.44 -7.81
C ILE A 36 -5.36 1.68 -8.85
N ILE A 37 -5.50 2.09 -10.11
CA ILE A 37 -4.67 1.62 -11.22
C ILE A 37 -3.98 2.85 -11.78
N ILE A 38 -2.65 2.86 -11.74
CA ILE A 38 -1.82 3.94 -12.29
C ILE A 38 -1.24 3.44 -13.61
N GLU A 39 -1.58 4.15 -14.68
CA GLU A 39 -1.00 3.91 -16.00
C GLU A 39 0.30 4.73 -16.13
N THR A 40 1.37 4.04 -16.52
CA THR A 40 2.71 4.60 -16.69
C THR A 40 2.93 5.03 -18.15
N SER A 41 3.96 5.84 -18.40
CA SER A 41 4.25 6.37 -19.75
C SER A 41 4.63 5.29 -20.77
N ASP A 42 5.08 4.14 -20.31
CA ASP A 42 5.37 2.95 -21.12
C ASP A 42 4.17 1.99 -21.25
N ASN A 43 2.99 2.42 -20.81
CA ASN A 43 1.71 1.69 -20.84
C ASN A 43 1.61 0.50 -19.88
N GLU A 44 2.53 0.40 -18.91
CA GLU A 44 2.38 -0.56 -17.81
C GLU A 44 1.34 -0.08 -16.80
N LYS A 45 0.64 -1.04 -16.18
CA LYS A 45 -0.43 -0.76 -15.19
C LYS A 45 0.02 -1.18 -13.80
N LEU A 46 0.19 -0.21 -12.92
CA LEU A 46 0.49 -0.44 -11.51
C LEU A 46 -0.81 -0.54 -10.72
N HIS A 47 -1.06 -1.70 -10.13
CA HIS A 47 -2.15 -1.89 -9.18
C HIS A 47 -1.70 -1.46 -7.79
N GLY A 48 -2.47 -0.59 -7.14
CA GLY A 48 -2.13 -0.06 -5.83
C GLY A 48 -3.34 0.10 -4.91
N TYR A 49 -3.05 0.36 -3.64
CA TYR A 49 -4.04 0.66 -2.62
C TYR A 49 -3.85 2.09 -2.12
N LEU A 50 -4.92 2.88 -2.12
CA LEU A 50 -4.94 4.25 -1.61
C LEU A 50 -5.73 4.30 -0.30
N ILE A 51 -5.04 4.61 0.79
CA ILE A 51 -5.63 4.77 2.13
C ILE A 51 -5.72 6.26 2.43
N LYS A 52 -6.93 6.81 2.43
CA LYS A 52 -7.16 8.24 2.71
C LYS A 52 -7.40 8.47 4.20
N GLN A 53 -6.90 9.58 4.72
CA GLN A 53 -7.29 10.05 6.05
C GLN A 53 -8.72 10.62 5.98
N ASN A 54 -9.52 10.37 7.02
CA ASN A 54 -10.93 10.77 7.04
C ASN A 54 -11.14 12.30 7.01
N ASN A 55 -10.13 13.10 7.38
CA ASN A 55 -10.18 14.56 7.41
C ASN A 55 -8.93 15.16 6.76
N HIS A 56 -9.09 16.24 5.97
CA HIS A 56 -8.00 17.03 5.38
C HIS A 56 -7.04 16.26 4.46
N SER A 57 -7.57 15.36 3.61
CA SER A 57 -6.78 14.64 2.58
C SER A 57 -5.97 15.54 1.66
N ASP A 58 -6.35 16.81 1.54
CA ASP A 58 -5.79 17.76 0.58
C ASP A 58 -4.59 18.52 1.17
N GLN A 59 -4.32 18.35 2.47
CA GLN A 59 -3.24 18.99 3.22
C GLN A 59 -2.55 18.00 4.18
N CYS A 60 -2.32 16.78 3.72
CA CYS A 60 -1.58 15.78 4.49
C CYS A 60 -0.35 15.29 3.71
N GLU A 61 0.67 14.87 4.46
CA GLU A 61 1.82 14.18 3.89
C GLU A 61 1.39 12.81 3.33
N THR A 62 1.87 12.49 2.14
CA THR A 62 1.56 11.22 1.48
C THR A 62 2.77 10.30 1.55
N LEU A 63 2.59 9.12 2.13
CA LEU A 63 3.59 8.04 2.07
C LEU A 63 3.35 7.21 0.83
N ILE A 64 4.37 7.06 0.00
CA ILE A 64 4.37 6.13 -1.14
C ILE A 64 5.21 4.92 -0.75
N PHE A 65 4.62 3.73 -0.87
CA PHE A 65 5.26 2.47 -0.54
C PHE A 65 5.22 1.53 -1.75
N PHE A 66 6.36 0.93 -2.09
CA PHE A 66 6.49 -0.11 -3.12
C PHE A 66 7.03 -1.37 -2.45
N HIS A 67 6.37 -2.51 -2.69
CA HIS A 67 6.85 -3.81 -2.22
C HIS A 67 8.01 -4.32 -3.09
#